data_AF-A0A9P4IVA1-F1
#
_entry.id   AF-A0A9P4IVA1-F1
#
_cell.length_a   1.000
_cell.length_b   1.000
_cell.length_c   1.000
_cell.angle_alpha   90.00
_cell.angle_beta   90.00
_cell.angle_gamma   90.00
#
_symmetry.space_group_name_H-M   'P 1'
#
loop_
_entity.id
_entity.type
_entity.pdbx_description
1 polymer ?
#
loop_
_entity_poly.entity_id
_entity_poly.type
_entity_poly.pdbx_seq_one_letter_code
_entity_poly.pdbx_strand_id
1 'polypeptide(L)'
;MHCDANNAASNCLGATFRANTLAISTSSPVSVTDFASPYPAQLCNSPVNGYRLHLTNIVSLSSTTGVAWYANVSSDTTNDIDGAVVGSGVVTITYSGSGSPSCTVTSQFWGETEPIWGDHGVIGKNLDGYIYILGALGANAPGNNYSDVYVARVAPGSQAVLSAYQYWNGSTFTSTRLTYPNFQGWSPAAVMTGVFQGSITYNNYYNLYMYLAPGPALSGQITVRTAQVPTGPWTTPVVLFAGNTIYYAPVAQSHYDTTGRTLVFDASVFSPIYLQTIKVTFR
;
A
#
# COMPACT_ATOMS: atom_id res chain seq x y z
N MET A 1 6.02 -6.83 4.91
CA MET A 1 5.72 -8.10 4.21
C MET A 1 7.05 -8.75 3.87
N HIS A 2 7.42 -9.91 4.43
CA HIS A 2 8.50 -10.80 3.98
C HIS A 2 8.24 -12.19 4.61
N CYS A 3 7.97 -13.26 3.82
CA CYS A 3 8.27 -14.65 4.22
C CYS A 3 9.62 -14.92 3.53
N ASP A 4 10.68 -15.16 4.31
CA ASP A 4 11.98 -15.59 3.76
C ASP A 4 11.92 -17.10 3.53
N ALA A 5 12.00 -17.49 2.25
CA ALA A 5 12.00 -18.90 1.83
C ALA A 5 13.34 -19.61 2.09
N ASN A 6 14.41 -18.89 2.48
CA ASN A 6 15.73 -19.48 2.76
C ASN A 6 15.89 -19.95 4.21
N ASN A 7 14.89 -19.75 5.06
CA ASN A 7 14.93 -20.24 6.43
C ASN A 7 14.28 -21.63 6.52
N ALA A 8 15.08 -22.68 6.64
CA ALA A 8 14.61 -24.07 6.70
C ALA A 8 13.68 -24.39 7.89
N ALA A 9 13.45 -23.44 8.81
CA ALA A 9 12.49 -23.54 9.89
C ALA A 9 11.10 -22.92 9.59
N SER A 10 10.89 -22.29 8.41
CA SER A 10 9.62 -21.67 8.06
C SER A 10 8.71 -22.62 7.30
N ASN A 11 7.84 -23.31 8.04
CA ASN A 11 6.65 -23.93 7.49
C ASN A 11 5.69 -22.79 7.08
N CYS A 12 5.92 -22.08 5.95
CA CYS A 12 4.95 -21.09 5.43
C CYS A 12 3.58 -21.78 5.06
N LEU A 13 3.42 -23.09 5.31
CA LEU A 13 2.18 -23.88 5.22
C LEU A 13 1.24 -23.76 6.44
N GLY A 14 1.62 -23.01 7.49
CA GLY A 14 0.78 -22.83 8.68
C GLY A 14 0.87 -21.46 9.36
N ALA A 15 1.63 -20.52 8.80
CA ALA A 15 1.68 -19.16 9.31
C ALA A 15 0.46 -18.39 8.79
N THR A 16 -0.52 -18.13 9.66
CA THR A 16 -1.56 -17.14 9.42
C THR A 16 -0.90 -15.86 8.88
N PHE A 17 -1.34 -15.43 7.69
CA PHE A 17 -0.83 -14.22 7.02
C PHE A 17 -0.82 -13.02 7.97
N ARG A 18 0.36 -12.65 8.49
CA ARG A 18 0.53 -11.44 9.29
C ARG A 18 0.84 -10.30 8.32
N ALA A 19 -0.21 -9.65 7.84
CA ALA A 19 -0.19 -8.60 6.81
C ALA A 19 0.35 -7.22 7.27
N ASN A 20 0.93 -7.15 8.47
CA ASN A 20 1.50 -5.94 9.06
C ASN A 20 2.86 -6.22 9.75
N THR A 21 3.73 -6.97 9.08
CA THR A 21 5.10 -7.22 9.54
C THR A 21 6.04 -6.13 9.03
N LEU A 22 7.01 -5.75 9.87
CA LEU A 22 8.02 -4.75 9.56
C LEU A 22 9.40 -5.39 9.65
N ALA A 23 10.31 -5.00 8.77
CA ALA A 23 11.71 -5.41 8.79
C ALA A 23 12.59 -4.21 8.46
N ILE A 24 13.84 -4.24 8.91
CA ILE A 24 14.87 -3.27 8.53
C ILE A 24 15.41 -3.66 7.17
N SER A 25 15.34 -2.75 6.20
CA SER A 25 16.04 -2.91 4.93
C SER A 25 17.56 -2.86 5.14
N THR A 26 18.29 -3.75 4.47
CA THR A 26 19.76 -3.68 4.43
C THR A 26 20.22 -2.85 3.23
N SER A 27 21.51 -2.86 2.91
CA SER A 27 21.99 -2.32 1.63
C SER A 27 21.61 -3.19 0.43
N SER A 28 21.20 -4.44 0.67
CA SER A 28 20.77 -5.39 -0.35
C SER A 28 19.24 -5.52 -0.35
N PRO A 29 18.57 -5.33 -1.50
CA PRO A 29 17.12 -5.41 -1.58
C PRO A 29 16.55 -6.82 -1.34
N VAL A 30 17.41 -7.85 -1.34
CA VAL A 30 17.02 -9.25 -1.05
C VAL A 30 17.37 -9.67 0.37
N SER A 31 17.82 -8.75 1.23
CA SER A 31 18.18 -9.05 2.61
C SER A 31 17.55 -8.03 3.55
N VAL A 32 16.87 -8.54 4.58
CA VAL A 32 16.21 -7.73 5.61
C VAL A 32 16.48 -8.31 6.99
N THR A 33 16.40 -7.46 8.01
CA THR A 33 16.45 -7.88 9.42
C THR A 33 15.07 -7.73 10.04
N ASP A 34 14.43 -8.84 10.40
CA ASP A 34 13.16 -8.84 11.13
C ASP A 34 13.40 -8.58 12.63
N PHE A 35 12.40 -8.06 13.33
CA PHE A 35 12.50 -7.55 14.69
C PHE A 35 12.02 -8.52 15.79
N ALA A 36 11.38 -9.65 15.48
CA ALA A 36 10.67 -10.41 16.52
C ALA A 36 10.47 -11.92 16.29
N SER A 37 10.45 -12.65 17.42
CA SER A 37 10.07 -14.07 17.54
C SER A 37 8.71 -14.20 18.26
N PRO A 38 7.77 -15.08 17.84
CA PRO A 38 7.88 -15.98 16.69
C PRO A 38 7.76 -15.23 15.36
N TYR A 39 8.47 -15.74 14.36
CA TYR A 39 8.61 -15.10 13.07
C TYR A 39 7.46 -15.45 12.12
N PRO A 40 6.91 -14.48 11.36
CA PRO A 40 7.07 -13.03 11.52
C PRO A 40 6.08 -12.47 12.55
N ALA A 41 6.43 -11.46 13.36
CA ALA A 41 5.50 -10.89 14.36
C ALA A 41 4.61 -9.76 13.79
N GLN A 42 3.39 -9.60 14.32
CA GLN A 42 2.55 -8.44 13.95
C GLN A 42 3.16 -7.18 14.57
N LEU A 43 3.35 -6.12 13.77
CA LEU A 43 3.87 -4.85 14.27
C LEU A 43 2.86 -4.16 15.20
N CYS A 44 1.59 -4.16 14.80
CA CYS A 44 0.53 -3.38 15.44
C CYS A 44 -0.72 -4.22 15.68
N ASN A 45 -1.35 -4.02 16.83
CA ASN A 45 -2.66 -4.58 17.09
C ASN A 45 -3.74 -3.72 16.44
N SER A 46 -4.82 -4.35 15.95
CA SER A 46 -5.99 -3.59 15.51
C SER A 46 -6.61 -2.85 16.70
N PRO A 47 -7.16 -1.63 16.50
CA PRO A 47 -7.93 -0.95 17.53
C PRO A 47 -9.28 -1.64 17.79
N VAL A 48 -9.69 -2.60 16.96
CA VAL A 48 -10.92 -3.39 17.11
C VAL A 48 -10.56 -4.82 17.48
N ASN A 49 -11.15 -5.34 18.56
CA ASN A 49 -10.90 -6.71 19.02
C ASN A 49 -11.40 -7.74 18.00
N GLY A 50 -10.58 -8.75 17.70
CA GLY A 50 -10.88 -9.77 16.68
C GLY A 50 -10.61 -9.31 15.23
N TYR A 51 -9.91 -8.19 15.04
CA TYR A 51 -9.55 -7.69 13.73
C TYR A 51 -8.02 -7.66 13.57
N ARG A 52 -7.57 -7.60 12.32
CA ARG A 52 -6.16 -7.45 11.95
C ARG A 52 -5.96 -6.24 11.06
N LEU A 53 -4.73 -5.73 11.07
CA LEU A 53 -4.33 -4.61 10.21
C LEU A 53 -3.61 -5.14 8.99
N HIS A 54 -3.96 -4.61 7.82
CA HIS A 54 -3.20 -4.77 6.58
C HIS A 54 -2.56 -3.43 6.24
N LEU A 55 -1.26 -3.45 5.93
CA LEU A 55 -0.47 -2.26 5.61
C LEU A 55 0.20 -2.44 4.24
N THR A 56 0.33 -1.35 3.48
CA THR A 56 1.04 -1.34 2.19
C THR A 56 2.48 -0.87 2.33
N ASN A 57 2.67 0.42 2.63
CA ASN A 57 3.98 1.03 2.77
C ASN A 57 4.00 2.17 3.81
N ILE A 58 5.22 2.57 4.20
CA ILE A 58 5.47 3.61 5.20
C ILE A 58 6.00 4.87 4.51
N VAL A 59 5.49 6.03 4.91
CA VAL A 59 6.06 7.34 4.59
C VAL A 59 6.88 7.82 5.78
N SER A 60 8.17 8.10 5.55
CA SER A 60 9.04 8.68 6.59
C SER A 60 8.61 10.12 6.91
N LEU A 61 8.43 10.43 8.20
CA LEU A 61 8.20 11.79 8.70
C LEU A 61 9.48 12.39 9.28
N SER A 62 10.33 11.55 9.86
CA SER A 62 11.66 11.88 10.38
C SER A 62 12.58 10.66 10.23
N SER A 63 13.78 10.71 10.82
CA SER A 63 14.70 9.56 10.90
C SER A 63 14.21 8.44 11.82
N THR A 64 13.25 8.71 12.71
CA THR A 64 12.77 7.76 13.73
C THR A 64 11.28 7.51 13.64
N THR A 65 10.55 8.25 12.82
CA THR A 65 9.09 8.20 12.79
C THR A 65 8.61 8.09 11.35
N GLY A 66 7.73 7.11 11.12
CA GLY A 66 7.00 6.93 9.87
C GLY A 66 5.50 6.86 10.12
N VAL A 67 4.74 7.00 9.04
CA VAL A 67 3.28 6.84 9.05
C VAL A 67 2.88 5.88 7.95
N ALA A 68 1.89 5.05 8.22
CA ALA A 68 1.22 4.22 7.23
C ALA A 68 -0.29 4.30 7.42
N TRP A 69 -1.00 3.89 6.39
CA TRP A 69 -2.45 3.73 6.41
C TRP A 69 -2.77 2.26 6.44
N TYR A 70 -3.78 1.89 7.23
CA TYR A 70 -4.18 0.49 7.40
C TYR A 70 -5.56 0.24 6.85
N ALA A 71 -5.77 -0.94 6.29
CA ALA A 71 -7.08 -1.55 6.15
C ALA A 71 -7.37 -2.39 7.41
N ASN A 72 -8.55 -2.23 7.98
CA ASN A 72 -9.03 -3.01 9.11
C ASN A 72 -9.80 -4.21 8.58
N VAL A 73 -9.33 -5.41 8.88
CA VAL A 73 -9.89 -6.64 8.31
C VAL A 73 -10.52 -7.48 9.40
N SER A 74 -11.82 -7.80 9.25
CA SER A 74 -12.54 -8.68 10.17
C SER A 74 -12.01 -10.10 10.00
N SER A 75 -11.21 -10.61 10.93
CA SER A 75 -10.75 -12.00 10.86
C SER A 75 -10.80 -12.63 12.23
N ASP A 76 -11.71 -13.59 12.42
CA ASP A 76 -11.61 -14.50 13.56
C ASP A 76 -10.30 -15.27 13.44
N THR A 77 -9.48 -15.16 14.48
CA THR A 77 -8.02 -15.28 14.50
C THR A 77 -7.44 -16.67 14.20
N THR A 78 -8.20 -17.61 13.63
CA THR A 78 -7.74 -19.00 13.49
C THR A 78 -7.77 -19.56 12.06
N ASN A 79 -8.70 -19.18 11.17
CA ASN A 79 -8.81 -19.85 9.86
C ASN A 79 -9.27 -18.97 8.68
N ASP A 80 -9.78 -17.75 8.92
CA ASP A 80 -10.29 -16.90 7.85
C ASP A 80 -9.27 -15.80 7.47
N ILE A 81 -8.44 -16.12 6.48
CA ILE A 81 -7.50 -15.18 5.88
C ILE A 81 -8.15 -14.26 4.85
N ASP A 82 -9.45 -14.42 4.56
CA ASP A 82 -10.20 -13.68 3.53
C ASP A 82 -11.25 -12.73 4.13
N GLY A 83 -11.13 -12.46 5.42
CA GLY A 83 -11.96 -11.51 6.16
C GLY A 83 -12.28 -10.22 5.40
N ALA A 84 -13.48 -9.68 5.60
CA ALA A 84 -13.91 -8.45 4.95
C ALA A 84 -13.13 -7.22 5.48
N VAL A 85 -12.83 -6.28 4.58
CA VAL A 85 -12.33 -4.96 4.98
C VAL A 85 -13.51 -4.14 5.52
N VAL A 86 -13.44 -3.76 6.79
CA VAL A 86 -14.52 -3.01 7.47
C VAL A 86 -14.24 -1.50 7.59
N GLY A 87 -13.09 -1.08 7.08
CA GLY A 87 -12.68 0.32 7.06
C GLY A 87 -11.17 0.51 7.06
N SER A 88 -10.74 1.74 7.29
CA SER A 88 -9.33 2.11 7.26
C SER A 88 -9.00 3.22 8.27
N GLY A 89 -7.72 3.38 8.55
CA GLY A 89 -7.22 4.40 9.46
C GLY A 89 -5.71 4.60 9.34
N VAL A 90 -5.11 5.18 10.38
CA VAL A 90 -3.71 5.62 10.34
C VAL A 90 -2.93 4.96 11.46
N VAL A 91 -1.70 4.57 11.15
CA VAL A 91 -0.72 4.10 12.13
C VAL A 91 0.53 4.97 12.08
N THR A 92 0.95 5.43 13.26
CA THR A 92 2.27 6.04 13.44
C THR A 92 3.23 4.98 13.95
N ILE A 93 4.39 4.86 13.32
CA ILE A 93 5.42 3.88 13.65
C ILE A 93 6.64 4.65 14.13
N THR A 94 7.20 4.27 15.28
CA THR A 94 8.41 4.87 15.84
C THR A 94 9.49 3.81 16.01
N TYR A 95 10.69 4.13 15.54
CA TYR A 95 11.87 3.30 15.67
C TYR A 95 13.05 4.14 16.15
N SER A 96 13.60 3.79 17.32
CA SER A 96 14.71 4.51 17.96
C SER A 96 16.10 4.08 17.47
N GLY A 97 16.18 3.19 16.48
CA GLY A 97 17.45 2.62 15.99
C GLY A 97 17.92 1.38 16.76
N SER A 98 17.17 0.92 17.76
CA SER A 98 17.44 -0.33 18.48
C SER A 98 16.14 -0.97 19.01
N GLY A 99 16.16 -2.28 19.23
CA GLY A 99 14.99 -3.04 19.70
C GLY A 99 13.87 -3.15 18.66
N SER A 100 12.67 -3.50 19.10
CA SER A 100 11.49 -3.59 18.24
C SER A 100 10.84 -2.21 18.05
N PRO A 101 10.41 -1.85 16.83
CA PRO A 101 9.64 -0.63 16.59
C PRO A 101 8.31 -0.68 17.35
N SER A 102 7.85 0.50 17.80
CA SER A 102 6.55 0.67 18.43
C SER A 102 5.58 1.32 17.45
N CYS A 103 4.28 1.19 17.72
CA CYS A 103 3.29 1.90 16.94
C CYS A 103 2.12 2.40 17.77
N THR A 104 1.48 3.44 17.23
CA THR A 104 0.25 4.05 17.74
C THR A 104 -0.76 4.04 16.62
N VAL A 105 -1.88 3.34 16.85
CA VAL A 105 -2.95 3.19 15.87
C VAL A 105 -4.09 4.13 16.25
N THR A 106 -4.63 4.86 15.27
CA THR A 106 -5.81 5.70 15.50
C THR A 106 -7.06 4.86 15.67
N SER A 107 -8.18 5.47 16.11
CA SER A 107 -9.48 4.88 15.82
C SER A 107 -9.67 4.77 14.30
N GLN A 108 -10.56 3.87 13.88
CA GLN A 108 -10.95 3.77 12.47
C GLN A 108 -11.50 5.13 11.98
N PHE A 109 -10.93 5.64 10.89
CA PHE A 109 -11.27 6.95 10.32
C PHE A 109 -12.37 6.81 9.27
N TRP A 110 -12.19 5.83 8.38
CA TRP A 110 -13.06 5.60 7.24
C TRP A 110 -13.78 4.26 7.37
N GLY A 111 -15.04 4.24 6.95
CA GLY A 111 -15.90 3.06 6.99
C GLY A 111 -15.90 2.27 5.68
N GLU A 112 -16.77 1.27 5.62
CA GLU A 112 -16.96 0.39 4.45
C GLU A 112 -17.51 1.10 3.21
N THR A 113 -18.13 2.26 3.39
CA THR A 113 -18.76 3.03 2.31
C THR A 113 -17.81 4.01 1.62
N GLU A 114 -16.52 3.90 1.92
CA GLU A 114 -15.47 4.78 1.43
C GLU A 114 -14.32 3.98 0.82
N PRO A 115 -13.45 4.62 0.02
CA PRO A 115 -12.23 3.96 -0.41
C PRO A 115 -11.41 3.47 0.78
N ILE A 116 -10.79 2.31 0.62
CA ILE A 116 -9.91 1.69 1.60
C ILE A 116 -8.57 2.44 1.56
N TRP A 117 -8.54 3.63 2.13
CA TRP A 117 -7.40 4.54 2.01
C TRP A 117 -6.09 3.89 2.46
N GLY A 118 -5.12 3.86 1.55
CA GLY A 118 -3.78 3.32 1.77
C GLY A 118 -3.57 1.95 1.15
N ASP A 119 -4.62 1.24 0.73
CA ASP A 119 -4.50 -0.11 0.17
C ASP A 119 -3.83 -0.16 -1.22
N HIS A 120 -3.79 0.96 -1.94
CA HIS A 120 -3.11 1.14 -3.22
C HIS A 120 -1.80 1.95 -3.07
N GLY A 121 -1.28 2.00 -1.84
CA GLY A 121 -0.03 2.65 -1.48
C GLY A 121 -0.18 4.14 -1.19
N VAL A 122 0.87 4.68 -0.58
CA VAL A 122 0.96 6.07 -0.15
C VAL A 122 2.29 6.66 -0.59
N ILE A 123 2.31 7.96 -0.89
CA ILE A 123 3.54 8.65 -1.27
C ILE A 123 3.69 9.97 -0.54
N GLY A 124 4.90 10.20 -0.02
CA GLY A 124 5.22 11.34 0.83
C GLY A 124 5.30 12.68 0.08
N LYS A 125 5.78 13.69 0.82
CA LYS A 125 5.92 15.10 0.42
C LYS A 125 6.71 15.27 -0.86
N ASN A 126 6.06 15.10 -2.00
CA ASN A 126 6.65 15.39 -3.29
C ASN A 126 6.44 16.89 -3.60
N LEU A 127 6.37 17.23 -4.88
CA LEU A 127 6.47 18.58 -5.43
C LEU A 127 5.63 19.67 -4.73
N ASP A 128 4.49 19.33 -4.10
CA ASP A 128 3.57 20.28 -3.45
C ASP A 128 3.47 20.12 -1.91
N GLY A 129 4.30 19.28 -1.31
CA GLY A 129 4.42 19.15 0.14
C GLY A 129 3.34 18.32 0.84
N TYR A 130 2.41 17.71 0.11
CA TYR A 130 1.38 16.83 0.67
C TYR A 130 1.80 15.36 0.69
N ILE A 131 1.19 14.58 1.57
CA ILE A 131 1.20 13.12 1.48
C ILE A 131 -0.05 12.69 0.73
N TYR A 132 0.10 11.88 -0.30
CA TYR A 132 -0.99 11.34 -1.10
C TYR A 132 -1.27 9.90 -0.71
N ILE A 133 -2.56 9.57 -0.63
CA ILE A 133 -3.08 8.28 -0.19
C ILE A 133 -4.01 7.76 -1.26
N LEU A 134 -3.67 6.62 -1.85
CA LEU A 134 -4.50 5.97 -2.84
C LEU A 134 -5.36 4.91 -2.17
N GLY A 135 -6.62 4.82 -2.58
CA GLY A 135 -7.57 3.86 -2.06
C GLY A 135 -8.45 3.32 -3.17
N ALA A 136 -8.80 2.04 -3.12
CA ALA A 136 -9.88 1.48 -3.94
C ALA A 136 -11.12 1.15 -3.11
N LEU A 137 -12.24 0.87 -3.77
CA LEU A 137 -13.45 0.47 -3.06
C LEU A 137 -13.41 -1.04 -2.77
N GLY A 138 -14.09 -1.46 -1.70
CA GLY A 138 -14.25 -2.89 -1.40
C GLY A 138 -15.05 -3.62 -2.49
N ALA A 139 -14.90 -4.95 -2.56
CA ALA A 139 -15.55 -5.79 -3.57
C ALA A 139 -17.10 -5.67 -3.57
N ASN A 140 -17.70 -5.28 -2.44
CA ASN A 140 -19.14 -5.11 -2.29
C ASN A 140 -19.62 -3.68 -2.65
N ALA A 141 -18.75 -2.85 -3.21
CA ALA A 141 -19.10 -1.48 -3.57
C ALA A 141 -20.16 -1.43 -4.69
N PRO A 142 -21.18 -0.55 -4.56
CA PRO A 142 -22.22 -0.42 -5.57
C PRO A 142 -21.67 0.06 -6.92
N GLY A 143 -22.07 -0.61 -8.01
CA GLY A 143 -21.69 -0.22 -9.38
C GLY A 143 -20.49 -0.95 -9.98
N ASN A 144 -20.00 -2.02 -9.33
CA ASN A 144 -18.91 -2.88 -9.83
C ASN A 144 -17.59 -2.14 -10.12
N ASN A 145 -17.35 -1.03 -9.43
CA ASN A 145 -16.20 -0.14 -9.60
C ASN A 145 -15.13 -0.34 -8.51
N TYR A 146 -15.05 -1.55 -7.93
CA TYR A 146 -14.07 -1.90 -6.88
C TYR A 146 -12.60 -1.80 -7.33
N SER A 147 -12.36 -1.67 -8.63
CA SER A 147 -11.02 -1.49 -9.22
C SER A 147 -10.73 -0.05 -9.64
N ASP A 148 -11.63 0.88 -9.30
CA ASP A 148 -11.39 2.31 -9.45
C ASP A 148 -10.56 2.81 -8.26
N VAL A 149 -9.54 3.60 -8.56
CA VAL A 149 -8.60 4.14 -7.59
C VAL A 149 -8.91 5.62 -7.38
N TYR A 150 -8.99 6.02 -6.12
CA TYR A 150 -9.23 7.39 -5.68
C TYR A 150 -8.00 7.92 -4.97
N VAL A 151 -7.92 9.24 -4.84
CA VAL A 151 -6.82 9.90 -4.14
C VAL A 151 -7.31 10.86 -3.07
N ALA A 152 -6.76 10.71 -1.88
CA ALA A 152 -6.83 11.68 -0.80
C ALA A 152 -5.43 12.25 -0.54
N ARG A 153 -5.38 13.37 0.17
CA ARG A 153 -4.12 13.95 0.63
C ARG A 153 -4.26 14.57 2.01
N VAL A 154 -3.14 14.67 2.71
CA VAL A 154 -3.06 15.32 4.02
C VAL A 154 -1.74 16.05 4.17
N ALA A 155 -1.78 17.18 4.90
CA ALA A 155 -0.58 17.90 5.25
C ALA A 155 0.28 17.06 6.23
N PRO A 156 1.61 17.13 6.11
CA PRO A 156 2.48 16.49 7.07
C PRO A 156 2.30 17.01 8.49
N GLY A 157 2.22 16.10 9.46
CA GLY A 157 1.96 16.43 10.86
C GLY A 157 0.46 16.43 11.22
N SER A 158 -0.42 16.29 10.23
CA SER A 158 -1.87 16.23 10.44
C SER A 158 -2.48 14.85 10.15
N GLN A 159 -1.65 13.81 9.95
CA GLN A 159 -2.12 12.50 9.51
C GLN A 159 -3.06 11.83 10.52
N ALA A 160 -2.88 12.09 11.82
CA ALA A 160 -3.76 11.59 12.87
C ALA A 160 -5.03 12.43 13.09
N VAL A 161 -5.34 13.39 12.21
CA VAL A 161 -6.51 14.28 12.31
C VAL A 161 -7.40 14.11 11.09
N LEU A 162 -8.50 13.36 11.22
CA LEU A 162 -9.41 13.05 10.11
C LEU A 162 -9.92 14.29 9.37
N SER A 163 -10.22 15.39 10.08
CA SER A 163 -10.71 16.63 9.47
C SER A 163 -9.65 17.38 8.64
N ALA A 164 -8.38 17.00 8.72
CA ALA A 164 -7.30 17.60 7.92
C ALA A 164 -7.16 16.97 6.53
N TYR A 165 -7.86 15.86 6.26
CA TYR A 165 -7.79 15.18 4.96
C TYR A 165 -8.60 15.92 3.91
N GLN A 166 -8.06 15.93 2.69
CA GLN A 166 -8.73 16.43 1.50
C GLN A 166 -8.86 15.29 0.49
N TYR A 167 -9.98 15.24 -0.22
CA TYR A 167 -10.32 14.19 -1.16
C TYR A 167 -10.51 14.80 -2.55
N TRP A 168 -9.92 14.16 -3.55
CA TRP A 168 -10.10 14.56 -4.93
C TRP A 168 -11.52 14.23 -5.40
N ASN A 169 -12.25 15.22 -5.90
CA ASN A 169 -13.62 15.04 -6.37
C ASN A 169 -13.72 14.94 -7.91
N GLY A 170 -12.60 14.82 -8.61
CA GLY A 170 -12.53 14.88 -10.08
C GLY A 170 -12.09 16.23 -10.65
N SER A 171 -12.09 17.27 -9.85
CA SER A 171 -11.72 18.63 -10.27
C SER A 171 -10.82 19.37 -9.28
N THR A 172 -11.04 19.16 -7.98
CA THR A 172 -10.29 19.81 -6.92
C THR A 172 -10.27 18.95 -5.66
N PHE A 173 -9.34 19.26 -4.76
CA PHE A 173 -9.30 18.69 -3.42
C PHE A 173 -10.28 19.43 -2.50
N THR A 174 -11.17 18.67 -1.86
CA THR A 174 -12.18 19.20 -0.93
C THR A 174 -12.13 18.47 0.40
N SER A 175 -12.66 19.05 1.47
CA SER A 175 -12.83 18.34 2.75
C SER A 175 -14.01 17.36 2.74
N THR A 176 -14.80 17.33 1.65
CA THR A 176 -15.95 16.44 1.52
C THR A 176 -15.47 15.02 1.26
N ARG A 177 -15.80 14.12 2.18
CA ARG A 177 -15.44 12.69 2.07
C ARG A 177 -16.16 12.04 0.89
N LEU A 178 -15.46 11.13 0.23
CA LEU A 178 -16.05 10.30 -0.83
C LEU A 178 -16.80 9.14 -0.17
N THR A 179 -18.07 9.36 0.17
CA THR A 179 -18.94 8.38 0.87
C THR A 179 -20.10 7.91 -0.01
N TYR A 180 -20.38 6.61 0.01
CA TYR A 180 -21.64 6.08 -0.53
C TYR A 180 -22.80 6.38 0.42
N PRO A 181 -24.00 6.78 -0.06
CA PRO A 181 -24.41 7.01 -1.46
C PRO A 181 -24.24 8.45 -1.95
N ASN A 182 -23.70 9.35 -1.13
CA ASN A 182 -23.66 10.79 -1.41
C ASN A 182 -22.85 11.15 -2.67
N PHE A 183 -22.00 10.23 -3.12
CA PHE A 183 -21.23 10.33 -4.36
C PHE A 183 -21.80 9.36 -5.41
N GLN A 184 -23.02 9.62 -5.89
CA GLN A 184 -23.68 8.82 -6.94
C GLN A 184 -22.98 9.03 -8.29
N GLY A 185 -22.04 8.14 -8.60
CA GLY A 185 -21.23 8.21 -9.82
C GLY A 185 -19.80 8.49 -9.46
N TRP A 186 -19.12 7.49 -8.91
CA TRP A 186 -17.74 7.60 -8.42
C TRP A 186 -16.70 7.85 -9.52
N SER A 187 -17.03 7.54 -10.76
CA SER A 187 -16.13 7.63 -11.90
C SER A 187 -15.46 9.00 -12.11
N PRO A 188 -16.10 10.17 -11.93
CA PRO A 188 -15.44 11.46 -12.10
C PRO A 188 -14.29 11.69 -11.10
N ALA A 189 -14.37 11.11 -9.90
CA ALA A 189 -13.32 11.24 -8.89
C ALA A 189 -12.22 10.16 -9.00
N ALA A 190 -12.47 9.08 -9.73
CA ALA A 190 -11.49 8.05 -9.94
C ALA A 190 -10.32 8.61 -10.77
N VAL A 191 -9.09 8.39 -10.29
CA VAL A 191 -7.87 8.80 -11.00
C VAL A 191 -7.37 7.69 -11.93
N MET A 192 -7.73 6.44 -11.63
CA MET A 192 -7.49 5.27 -12.48
C MET A 192 -8.68 4.32 -12.37
N THR A 193 -8.97 3.59 -13.46
CA THR A 193 -10.03 2.59 -13.52
C THR A 193 -9.49 1.25 -14.01
N GLY A 194 -10.11 0.16 -13.54
CA GLY A 194 -9.74 -1.21 -13.93
C GLY A 194 -8.34 -1.59 -13.48
N VAL A 195 -7.94 -1.20 -12.26
CA VAL A 195 -6.59 -1.44 -11.74
C VAL A 195 -6.66 -2.27 -10.45
N PHE A 196 -5.82 -3.30 -10.36
CA PHE A 196 -5.67 -4.11 -9.14
C PHE A 196 -4.78 -3.42 -8.10
N GLN A 197 -4.83 -3.93 -6.88
CA GLN A 197 -4.02 -3.47 -5.77
C GLN A 197 -2.54 -3.39 -6.12
N GLY A 198 -1.90 -2.27 -5.78
CA GLY A 198 -0.55 -1.95 -6.17
C GLY A 198 0.05 -0.83 -5.32
N SER A 199 1.04 -0.13 -5.87
CA SER A 199 1.71 0.97 -5.17
C SER A 199 2.09 2.11 -6.10
N ILE A 200 2.14 3.31 -5.54
CA ILE A 200 2.63 4.52 -6.18
C ILE A 200 4.06 4.84 -5.73
N THR A 201 4.88 5.33 -6.66
CA THR A 201 6.21 5.87 -6.38
C THR A 201 6.51 7.07 -7.28
N TYR A 202 7.50 7.88 -6.92
CA TYR A 202 8.00 8.96 -7.77
C TYR A 202 9.34 8.55 -8.35
N ASN A 203 9.49 8.72 -9.66
CA ASN A 203 10.71 8.40 -10.36
C ASN A 203 11.47 9.69 -10.70
N ASN A 204 12.66 9.84 -10.12
CA ASN A 204 13.50 11.04 -10.29
C ASN A 204 14.12 11.17 -11.69
N TYR A 205 14.26 10.08 -12.44
CA TYR A 205 14.86 10.12 -13.77
C TYR A 205 13.88 10.68 -14.82
N TYR A 206 12.63 10.24 -14.77
CA TYR A 206 11.56 10.71 -15.65
C TYR A 206 10.76 11.88 -15.07
N ASN A 207 11.02 12.27 -13.82
CA ASN A 207 10.30 13.32 -13.09
C ASN A 207 8.78 13.13 -13.07
N LEU A 208 8.31 11.91 -12.83
CA LEU A 208 6.90 11.56 -12.86
C LEU A 208 6.55 10.52 -11.80
N TYR A 209 5.25 10.39 -11.52
CA TYR A 209 4.70 9.33 -10.69
C TYR A 209 4.54 8.06 -11.52
N MET A 210 4.87 6.93 -10.92
CA MET A 210 4.65 5.59 -11.44
C MET A 210 3.71 4.85 -10.50
N TYR A 211 2.69 4.19 -11.06
CA TYR A 211 1.82 3.28 -10.33
C TYR A 211 2.05 1.87 -10.83
N LEU A 212 2.47 0.97 -9.94
CA LEU A 212 2.73 -0.43 -10.21
C LEU A 212 1.50 -1.26 -9.91
N ALA A 213 1.13 -2.15 -10.82
CA ALA A 213 -0.03 -3.02 -10.66
C ALA A 213 0.25 -4.43 -11.21
N PRO A 214 -0.43 -5.46 -10.70
CA PRO A 214 -0.52 -6.75 -11.37
C PRO A 214 -1.03 -6.58 -12.80
N GLY A 215 -0.56 -7.45 -13.70
CA GLY A 215 -1.05 -7.50 -15.07
C GLY A 215 -2.50 -7.97 -15.16
N PRO A 216 -3.13 -7.83 -16.34
CA PRO A 216 -4.50 -8.29 -16.57
C PRO A 216 -4.67 -9.77 -16.18
N ALA A 217 -5.85 -10.08 -15.62
CA ALA A 217 -6.25 -11.42 -15.17
C ALA A 217 -5.28 -12.08 -14.17
N LEU A 218 -4.58 -11.30 -13.34
CA LEU A 218 -3.55 -11.80 -12.41
C LEU A 218 -2.54 -12.69 -13.13
N SER A 219 -1.91 -12.14 -14.16
CA SER A 219 -0.88 -12.81 -14.95
C SER A 219 0.52 -12.69 -14.32
N GLY A 220 1.52 -13.26 -14.99
CA GLY A 220 2.93 -13.07 -14.60
C GLY A 220 3.53 -11.74 -14.99
N GLN A 221 2.71 -10.72 -15.21
CA GLN A 221 3.15 -9.39 -15.57
C GLN A 221 2.98 -8.43 -14.40
N ILE A 222 3.91 -7.49 -14.28
CA ILE A 222 3.71 -6.25 -13.54
C ILE A 222 3.65 -5.13 -14.56
N THR A 223 2.60 -4.33 -14.47
CA THR A 223 2.37 -3.17 -15.33
C THR A 223 2.67 -1.89 -14.58
N VAL A 224 3.00 -0.84 -15.34
CA VAL A 224 3.15 0.52 -14.82
C VAL A 224 2.25 1.48 -15.58
N ARG A 225 1.62 2.39 -14.84
CA ARG A 225 0.99 3.62 -15.36
C ARG A 225 1.79 4.81 -14.88
N THR A 226 1.78 5.91 -15.64
CA THR A 226 2.53 7.12 -15.28
C THR A 226 1.66 8.37 -15.28
N ALA A 227 1.99 9.35 -14.45
CA ALA A 227 1.33 10.65 -14.41
C ALA A 227 2.27 11.74 -13.88
N GLN A 228 2.02 13.00 -14.24
CA GLN A 228 2.78 14.15 -13.72
C GLN A 228 2.41 14.50 -12.27
N VAL A 229 1.17 14.19 -11.88
CA VAL A 229 0.63 14.39 -10.53
C VAL A 229 -0.23 13.19 -10.13
N PRO A 230 -0.44 12.91 -8.82
CA PRO A 230 -1.21 11.74 -8.38
C PRO A 230 -2.67 11.72 -8.85
N THR A 231 -3.24 12.88 -9.14
CA THR A 231 -4.60 13.03 -9.69
C THR A 231 -4.71 12.68 -11.18
N GLY A 232 -3.59 12.37 -11.84
CA GLY A 232 -3.55 12.08 -13.28
C GLY A 232 -3.46 13.33 -14.17
N PRO A 233 -3.77 13.20 -15.48
CA PRO A 233 -4.22 11.97 -16.13
C PRO A 233 -3.14 10.88 -16.10
N TRP A 234 -3.54 9.65 -15.79
CA TRP A 234 -2.66 8.48 -15.82
C TRP A 234 -2.63 7.85 -17.21
N THR A 235 -1.45 7.43 -17.66
CA THR A 235 -1.30 6.74 -18.95
C THR A 235 -2.02 5.39 -18.96
N THR A 236 -2.20 4.84 -20.17
CA THR A 236 -2.50 3.41 -20.31
C THR A 236 -1.36 2.56 -19.71
N PRO A 237 -1.67 1.35 -19.20
CA PRO A 237 -0.66 0.50 -18.59
C PRO A 237 0.32 -0.01 -19.66
N VAL A 238 1.60 -0.06 -19.31
CA VAL A 238 2.64 -0.74 -20.08
C VAL A 238 3.24 -1.85 -19.23
N VAL A 239 3.66 -2.95 -19.86
CA VAL A 239 4.33 -4.05 -19.15
C VAL A 239 5.71 -3.59 -18.72
N LEU A 240 5.95 -3.51 -17.42
CA LEU A 240 7.25 -3.16 -16.83
C LEU A 240 8.13 -4.40 -16.66
N PHE A 241 7.52 -5.51 -16.27
CA PHE A 241 8.18 -6.79 -16.03
C PHE A 241 7.24 -7.93 -16.40
N ALA A 242 7.80 -9.02 -16.92
CA ALA A 242 7.11 -10.26 -17.19
C ALA A 242 7.95 -11.45 -16.72
N GLY A 243 7.36 -12.30 -15.89
CA GLY A 243 7.94 -13.57 -15.45
C GLY A 243 7.04 -14.76 -15.81
N ASN A 244 7.28 -15.89 -15.17
CA ASN A 244 6.64 -17.18 -15.45
C ASN A 244 5.69 -17.67 -14.34
N THR A 245 5.43 -16.84 -13.34
CA THR A 245 4.49 -17.11 -12.23
C THR A 245 3.55 -15.92 -12.04
N ILE A 246 2.48 -16.08 -11.27
CA ILE A 246 1.53 -14.99 -10.98
C ILE A 246 2.14 -14.05 -9.93
N TYR A 247 2.18 -12.75 -10.26
CA TYR A 247 2.65 -11.70 -9.37
C TYR A 247 1.49 -10.81 -8.92
N TYR A 248 1.48 -10.42 -7.64
CA TYR A 248 0.47 -9.52 -7.08
C TYR A 248 1.03 -8.57 -6.02
N ALA A 249 0.26 -7.52 -5.70
CA ALA A 249 0.58 -6.49 -4.69
C ALA A 249 2.02 -5.94 -4.79
N PRO A 250 2.45 -5.40 -5.96
CA PRO A 250 3.78 -4.84 -6.11
C PRO A 250 3.96 -3.57 -5.25
N VAL A 251 5.03 -3.52 -4.44
CA VAL A 251 5.40 -2.39 -3.61
C VAL A 251 6.77 -1.85 -4.01
N ALA A 252 6.80 -0.60 -4.50
CA ALA A 252 8.05 0.06 -4.86
C ALA A 252 8.95 0.29 -3.64
N GLN A 253 10.24 -0.02 -3.80
CA GLN A 253 11.29 0.17 -2.80
C GLN A 253 12.25 1.27 -3.26
N SER A 254 11.74 2.50 -3.35
CA SER A 254 12.47 3.65 -3.94
C SER A 254 13.77 3.99 -3.22
N HIS A 255 13.93 3.60 -1.96
CA HIS A 255 15.17 3.81 -1.21
C HIS A 255 16.38 3.03 -1.76
N TYR A 256 16.17 2.00 -2.57
CA TYR A 256 17.25 1.28 -3.29
C TYR A 256 17.63 1.90 -4.62
N ASP A 257 16.89 2.91 -5.10
CA ASP A 257 17.24 3.64 -6.33
C ASP A 257 17.34 5.14 -6.09
N THR A 258 18.53 5.57 -5.69
CA THR A 258 18.85 6.99 -5.53
C THR A 258 19.00 7.74 -6.85
N THR A 259 19.16 7.04 -7.98
CA THR A 259 19.41 7.65 -9.30
C THR A 259 18.13 7.88 -10.11
N GLY A 260 17.06 7.16 -9.78
CA GLY A 260 15.84 7.09 -10.59
C GLY A 260 15.97 6.25 -11.87
N ARG A 261 17.18 5.77 -12.24
CA ARG A 261 17.40 4.99 -13.46
C ARG A 261 16.99 3.54 -13.34
N THR A 262 16.57 3.12 -12.16
CA THR A 262 16.08 1.78 -11.91
C THR A 262 14.72 1.85 -11.23
N LEU A 263 14.10 0.71 -11.06
CA LEU A 263 12.95 0.58 -10.19
C LEU A 263 13.07 -0.76 -9.51
N VAL A 264 13.28 -0.70 -8.20
CA VAL A 264 13.27 -1.86 -7.32
C VAL A 264 11.90 -1.94 -6.68
N PHE A 265 11.27 -3.10 -6.72
CA PHE A 265 10.00 -3.34 -6.07
C PHE A 265 9.91 -4.79 -5.60
N ASP A 266 9.17 -5.01 -4.52
CA ASP A 266 8.79 -6.34 -4.08
C ASP A 266 7.44 -6.70 -4.66
N ALA A 267 7.26 -7.94 -5.10
CA ALA A 267 5.97 -8.47 -5.51
C ALA A 267 5.72 -9.81 -4.82
N SER A 268 4.46 -10.05 -4.45
CA SER A 268 4.05 -11.35 -3.94
C SER A 268 3.88 -12.33 -5.09
N VAL A 269 4.39 -13.55 -4.92
CA VAL A 269 4.17 -14.68 -5.83
C VAL A 269 3.02 -15.51 -5.28
N PHE A 270 2.07 -15.91 -6.13
CA PHE A 270 0.84 -16.57 -5.66
C PHE A 270 1.01 -18.06 -5.35
N SER A 271 1.94 -18.76 -6.01
CA SER A 271 2.14 -20.19 -5.77
C SER A 271 3.56 -20.67 -6.15
N PRO A 272 4.38 -21.14 -5.18
CA PRO A 272 4.16 -21.02 -3.73
C PRO A 272 4.14 -19.54 -3.30
N ILE A 273 3.59 -19.26 -2.12
CA ILE A 273 3.47 -17.89 -1.63
C ILE A 273 4.78 -17.43 -1.01
N TYR A 274 5.43 -16.45 -1.64
CA TYR A 274 6.64 -15.79 -1.16
C TYR A 274 6.74 -14.38 -1.76
N LEU A 275 7.69 -13.57 -1.28
CA LEU A 275 8.01 -12.29 -1.91
C LEU A 275 9.22 -12.42 -2.82
N GLN A 276 9.14 -11.80 -3.98
CA GLN A 276 10.26 -11.65 -4.89
C GLN A 276 10.58 -10.18 -5.08
N THR A 277 11.86 -9.83 -4.90
CA THR A 277 12.36 -8.50 -5.22
C THR A 277 12.83 -8.45 -6.68
N ILE A 278 12.32 -7.48 -7.42
CA ILE A 278 12.57 -7.30 -8.85
C ILE A 278 13.23 -5.93 -9.06
N LYS A 279 14.26 -5.89 -9.89
CA LYS A 279 14.94 -4.66 -10.31
C LYS A 279 14.82 -4.50 -11.82
N VAL A 280 14.21 -3.41 -12.25
CA VAL A 280 14.17 -2.99 -13.67
C VAL A 280 15.13 -1.82 -13.87
N THR A 281 15.82 -1.78 -15.01
CA THR A 281 16.71 -0.66 -15.38
C THR A 281 16.12 0.04 -16.59
N PHE A 282 15.91 1.34 -16.48
CA PHE A 282 15.43 2.18 -17.56
C PHE A 282 16.56 2.48 -18.56
N ARG A 283 16.20 2.57 -19.84
CA ARG A 283 17.13 2.91 -20.92
C ARG A 283 16.88 4.33 -21.40
#